data_AF-A0A951NUK9-F1
#
_entry.id   AF-A0A951NUK9-F1
#
_cell.length_a   1.000
_cell.length_b   1.000
_cell.length_c   1.000
_cell.angle_alpha   90.00
_cell.angle_beta   90.00
_cell.angle_gamma   90.00
#
_symmetry.space_group_name_H-M   'P 1'
#
loop_
_entity.id
_entity.type
_entity.pdbx_description
1 polymer ?
#
loop_
_entity_poly.entity_id
_entity_poly.type
_entity_poly.pdbx_seq_one_letter_code
_entity_poly.pdbx_strand_id
1 'polypeptide(L)'
;MEPTIRITPNAQSSGDTHIFTVQAIGPGDTDYVFSVSLTGTVVAVWALAPAEAMPELAHWLVYSHGTSRAFPAAYWFDTFNSGGTLKDTVDLIANLGEKPFLHPAIRGRYAGFVGDETLGKLERLDELCALGFQRPFLRSLDDAFEYTQASSDLSLAPKDNANFLYRVCVLSVIVDHLSLGKATREKPGTLNAFDIWQEQHLGSRLADAVLVMRMVKRLRKQYPIHEHFALAADGVRSLRDDVVIASNYFSLRQGEPEYNWHQVITRFNGALDQMIEELEMLVEKENAA
;
A
#
# COMPACT_ATOMS: atom_id res chain seq x y z
N MET A 1 -27.80 -9.07 29.10
CA MET A 1 -27.07 -10.35 29.01
C MET A 1 -25.83 -10.05 28.20
N GLU A 2 -24.65 -10.31 28.75
CA GLU A 2 -23.39 -10.02 28.05
C GLU A 2 -23.19 -11.01 26.91
N PRO A 3 -22.65 -10.57 25.76
CA PRO A 3 -22.35 -11.46 24.65
C PRO A 3 -21.20 -12.40 25.00
N THR A 4 -21.28 -13.65 24.52
CA THR A 4 -20.16 -14.59 24.61
C THR A 4 -19.19 -14.32 23.46
N ILE A 5 -17.93 -14.09 23.77
CA ILE A 5 -16.87 -13.82 22.79
C ILE A 5 -15.93 -15.01 22.73
N ARG A 6 -15.73 -15.57 21.53
CA ARG A 6 -14.74 -16.62 21.26
C ARG A 6 -13.70 -16.10 20.30
N ILE A 7 -12.44 -16.38 20.58
CA ILE A 7 -11.29 -15.89 19.81
C ILE A 7 -10.50 -17.09 19.34
N THR A 8 -10.25 -17.19 18.04
CA THR A 8 -9.45 -18.24 17.44
C THR A 8 -8.30 -17.62 16.66
N PRO A 9 -7.03 -17.93 16.95
CA PRO A 9 -5.92 -17.50 16.11
C PRO A 9 -6.07 -18.09 14.71
N ASN A 10 -5.86 -17.28 13.68
CA ASN A 10 -5.85 -17.76 12.30
C ASN A 10 -4.45 -18.27 11.94
N ALA A 11 -4.37 -19.48 11.38
CA ALA A 11 -3.11 -20.08 10.95
C ALA A 11 -2.47 -19.35 9.76
N GLN A 12 -3.23 -18.53 9.03
CA GLN A 12 -2.77 -17.72 7.91
C GLN A 12 -2.23 -16.34 8.36
N SER A 13 -1.32 -16.30 9.33
CA SER A 13 -0.55 -15.08 9.58
C SER A 13 0.39 -14.82 8.41
N SER A 14 0.29 -13.66 7.76
CA SER A 14 1.20 -13.22 6.70
C SER A 14 2.20 -12.21 7.27
N GLY A 15 3.49 -12.44 7.04
CA GLY A 15 4.54 -11.54 7.54
C GLY A 15 4.53 -11.43 9.06
N ASP A 16 4.60 -10.19 9.56
CA ASP A 16 4.60 -9.85 10.99
C ASP A 16 3.19 -9.50 11.51
N THR A 17 2.12 -10.03 10.88
CA THR A 17 0.74 -9.73 11.27
C THR A 17 0.08 -10.92 11.96
N HIS A 18 -0.49 -10.68 13.14
CA HIS A 18 -1.25 -11.66 13.91
C HIS A 18 -2.75 -11.50 13.65
N ILE A 19 -3.35 -12.50 13.01
CA ILE A 19 -4.77 -12.47 12.63
C ILE A 19 -5.56 -13.39 13.56
N PHE A 20 -6.69 -12.89 14.06
CA PHE A 20 -7.64 -13.61 14.90
C PHE A 20 -9.03 -13.57 14.28
N THR A 21 -9.75 -14.67 14.41
CA THR A 21 -11.19 -14.73 14.16
C THR A 21 -11.92 -14.57 15.48
N VAL A 22 -12.79 -13.57 15.55
CA VAL A 22 -13.63 -13.29 16.71
C VAL A 22 -15.07 -13.68 16.37
N GLN A 23 -15.66 -14.53 17.20
CA GLN A 23 -17.07 -14.89 17.15
C GLN A 23 -17.78 -14.27 18.35
N ALA A 24 -18.75 -13.39 18.10
CA ALA A 24 -19.56 -12.72 19.10
C ALA A 24 -20.99 -13.26 19.06
N ILE A 25 -21.38 -13.96 20.13
CA ILE A 25 -22.69 -14.58 20.29
C ILE A 25 -23.52 -13.72 21.25
N GLY A 26 -24.48 -12.98 20.72
CA GLY A 26 -25.38 -12.13 21.50
C GLY A 26 -26.61 -12.88 22.02
N PRO A 27 -27.51 -12.20 22.75
CA PRO A 27 -28.81 -12.78 23.13
C PRO A 27 -29.69 -13.04 21.89
N GLY A 28 -30.37 -14.19 21.86
CA GLY A 28 -31.20 -14.64 20.71
C GLY A 28 -30.39 -15.39 19.65
N ASP A 29 -30.80 -15.29 18.37
CA ASP A 29 -30.14 -15.95 17.21
C ASP A 29 -29.02 -15.07 16.60
N THR A 30 -28.34 -14.25 17.40
CA THR A 30 -27.26 -13.37 16.89
C THR A 30 -25.89 -14.03 17.07
N ASP A 31 -25.29 -14.45 15.96
CA ASP A 31 -23.95 -15.03 15.88
C ASP A 31 -23.17 -14.33 14.77
N TYR A 32 -22.20 -13.49 15.17
CA TYR A 32 -21.39 -12.71 14.23
C TYR A 32 -19.95 -13.17 14.26
N VAL A 33 -19.34 -13.22 13.08
CA VAL A 33 -17.92 -13.53 12.91
C VAL A 33 -17.25 -12.38 12.19
N PHE A 34 -16.15 -11.89 12.75
CA PHE A 34 -15.30 -10.89 12.14
C PHE A 34 -13.83 -11.19 12.43
N SER A 35 -12.92 -10.60 11.67
CA SER A 35 -11.49 -10.76 11.91
C SER A 35 -10.90 -9.55 12.64
N VAL A 36 -9.85 -9.78 13.43
CA VAL A 36 -9.03 -8.73 14.02
C VAL A 36 -7.57 -9.02 13.70
N SER A 37 -6.87 -8.01 13.22
CA SER A 37 -5.46 -8.11 12.85
C SER A 37 -4.63 -7.15 13.70
N LEU A 38 -3.53 -7.66 14.26
CA LEU A 38 -2.56 -6.90 15.05
C LEU A 38 -1.21 -6.94 14.33
N THR A 39 -0.62 -5.78 14.06
CA THR A 39 0.78 -5.73 13.58
C THR A 39 1.77 -6.13 14.66
N GLY A 40 2.88 -6.76 14.31
CA GLY A 40 3.95 -7.07 15.24
C GLY A 40 4.54 -5.83 15.89
N THR A 41 4.61 -4.71 15.15
CA THR A 41 5.04 -3.41 15.68
C THR A 41 4.13 -2.90 16.81
N VAL A 42 2.80 -2.98 16.67
CA VAL A 42 1.90 -2.50 17.74
C VAL A 42 1.98 -3.39 18.97
N VAL A 43 2.07 -4.71 18.76
CA VAL A 43 2.26 -5.71 19.81
C VAL A 43 3.59 -5.46 20.54
N ALA A 44 4.65 -5.12 19.81
CA ALA A 44 5.94 -4.76 20.38
C ALA A 44 5.89 -3.46 21.19
N VAL A 45 5.17 -2.43 20.72
CA VAL A 45 4.96 -1.17 21.45
C VAL A 45 4.21 -1.41 22.76
N TRP A 46 3.17 -2.24 22.75
CA TRP A 46 2.45 -2.61 23.96
C TRP A 46 3.25 -3.52 24.89
N ALA A 47 4.31 -4.15 24.40
CA ALA A 47 5.12 -5.13 25.11
C ALA A 47 4.29 -6.30 25.68
N LEU A 48 3.31 -6.78 24.92
CA LEU A 48 2.40 -7.87 25.30
C LEU A 48 2.37 -8.94 24.21
N ALA A 49 2.02 -10.19 24.55
CA ALA A 49 1.77 -11.18 23.52
C ALA A 49 0.44 -10.88 22.80
N PRO A 50 0.31 -11.15 21.48
CA PRO A 50 -0.94 -10.91 20.73
C PRO A 50 -2.16 -11.60 21.38
N ALA A 51 -1.97 -12.81 21.89
CA ALA A 51 -3.02 -13.59 22.56
C ALA A 51 -3.45 -13.00 23.92
N GLU A 52 -2.61 -12.18 24.55
CA GLU A 52 -2.93 -11.49 25.80
C GLU A 52 -3.73 -10.20 25.54
N ALA A 53 -3.45 -9.50 24.45
CA ALA A 53 -4.16 -8.27 24.07
C ALA A 53 -5.55 -8.52 23.48
N MET A 54 -5.72 -9.61 22.73
CA MET A 54 -6.93 -9.86 21.94
C MET A 54 -8.24 -9.99 22.77
N PRO A 55 -8.26 -10.63 23.96
CA PRO A 55 -9.49 -10.67 24.77
C PRO A 55 -10.03 -9.28 25.11
N GLU A 56 -9.15 -8.35 25.47
CA GLU A 56 -9.54 -7.00 25.87
C GLU A 56 -10.01 -6.18 24.66
N LEU A 57 -9.28 -6.24 23.54
CA LEU A 57 -9.68 -5.57 22.30
C LEU A 57 -11.02 -6.10 21.78
N ALA A 58 -11.22 -7.41 21.74
CA ALA A 58 -12.46 -8.02 21.27
C ALA A 58 -13.65 -7.62 22.15
N HIS A 59 -13.45 -7.61 23.48
CA HIS A 59 -14.48 -7.15 24.42
C HIS A 59 -14.91 -5.71 24.13
N TRP A 60 -13.96 -4.79 24.02
CA TRP A 60 -14.26 -3.38 23.81
C TRP A 60 -14.83 -3.07 22.42
N LEU A 61 -14.40 -3.77 21.37
CA LEU A 61 -15.02 -3.67 20.05
C LEU A 61 -16.49 -4.11 20.09
N VAL A 62 -16.78 -5.27 20.68
CA VAL A 62 -18.16 -5.79 20.81
C VAL A 62 -19.02 -4.88 21.69
N TYR A 63 -18.45 -4.37 22.78
CA TYR A 63 -19.13 -3.45 23.69
C TYR A 63 -19.47 -2.11 23.01
N SER A 64 -18.50 -1.54 22.28
CA SER A 64 -18.63 -0.25 21.60
C SER A 64 -19.60 -0.30 20.40
N HIS A 65 -19.57 -1.39 19.63
CA HIS A 65 -20.51 -1.59 18.50
C HIS A 65 -21.93 -1.94 18.95
N GLY A 66 -22.01 -2.81 19.96
CA GLY A 66 -23.22 -3.52 20.34
C GLY A 66 -23.57 -4.67 19.38
N THR A 67 -24.44 -5.58 19.82
CA THR A 67 -24.81 -6.80 19.05
C THR A 67 -26.13 -6.66 18.26
N SER A 68 -26.68 -5.45 18.19
CA SER A 68 -27.98 -5.18 17.52
C SER A 68 -27.86 -4.98 16.01
N ARG A 69 -26.64 -4.93 15.48
CA ARG A 69 -26.33 -4.72 14.06
C ARG A 69 -25.18 -5.64 13.66
N ALA A 70 -25.08 -5.95 12.38
CA ALA A 70 -23.99 -6.76 11.85
C ALA A 70 -22.63 -6.07 12.09
N PHE A 71 -21.63 -6.87 12.46
CA PHE A 71 -20.25 -6.40 12.56
C PHE A 71 -19.64 -6.21 11.16
N PRO A 72 -18.79 -5.19 10.97
CA PRO A 72 -17.87 -5.11 9.85
C PRO A 72 -17.02 -6.38 9.71
N ALA A 73 -16.59 -6.70 8.48
CA ALA A 73 -15.90 -7.96 8.21
C ALA A 73 -14.55 -8.11 8.95
N ALA A 74 -13.88 -6.99 9.23
CA ALA A 74 -12.54 -6.99 9.79
C ALA A 74 -12.21 -5.69 10.54
N TYR A 75 -11.34 -5.80 11.55
CA TYR A 75 -10.69 -4.71 12.28
C TYR A 75 -9.17 -4.84 12.21
N TRP A 76 -8.48 -3.72 12.38
CA TRP A 76 -7.03 -3.62 12.28
C TRP A 76 -6.44 -2.71 13.37
N PHE A 77 -5.32 -3.13 13.95
CA PHE A 77 -4.56 -2.39 14.95
C PHE A 77 -3.08 -2.27 14.57
N ASP A 78 -2.59 -1.04 14.49
CA ASP A 78 -1.20 -0.68 14.32
C ASP A 78 -0.78 0.46 15.27
N THR A 79 0.50 0.87 15.23
CA THR A 79 1.06 1.88 16.14
C THR A 79 0.49 3.30 16.01
N PHE A 80 -0.47 3.53 15.12
CA PHE A 80 -0.91 4.89 14.79
C PHE A 80 -2.42 5.07 14.92
N ASN A 81 -3.20 4.02 14.69
CA ASN A 81 -4.59 4.01 15.14
C ASN A 81 -4.72 3.53 16.59
N SER A 82 -3.65 2.96 17.15
CA SER A 82 -3.57 2.51 18.54
C SER A 82 -2.80 3.48 19.43
N GLY A 83 -3.08 3.43 20.73
CA GLY A 83 -2.32 4.16 21.74
C GLY A 83 -0.98 3.49 22.07
N GLY A 84 -0.13 4.20 22.82
CA GLY A 84 1.18 3.72 23.25
C GLY A 84 1.13 2.50 24.17
N THR A 85 -0.05 2.20 24.74
CA THR A 85 -0.34 0.97 25.47
C THR A 85 -1.66 0.35 24.99
N LEU A 86 -1.89 -0.92 25.33
CA LEU A 86 -3.17 -1.58 25.10
C LEU A 86 -4.32 -0.80 25.78
N LYS A 87 -4.08 -0.32 27.00
CA LYS A 87 -5.04 0.50 27.74
C LYS A 87 -5.41 1.77 26.99
N ASP A 88 -4.43 2.51 26.48
CA ASP A 88 -4.69 3.73 25.70
C ASP A 88 -5.51 3.41 24.45
N THR A 89 -5.25 2.27 23.82
CA THR A 89 -6.00 1.79 22.64
C THR A 89 -7.45 1.46 22.97
N VAL A 90 -7.67 0.78 24.10
CA VAL A 90 -8.99 0.48 24.65
C VAL A 90 -9.74 1.78 24.98
N ASP A 91 -9.07 2.74 25.60
CA ASP A 91 -9.64 4.05 25.89
C ASP A 91 -10.04 4.79 24.59
N LEU A 92 -9.27 4.63 23.51
CA LEU A 92 -9.65 5.15 22.19
C LEU A 92 -10.92 4.46 21.65
N ILE A 93 -11.05 3.14 21.75
CA ILE A 93 -12.26 2.41 21.33
C ILE A 93 -13.48 2.87 22.13
N ALA A 94 -13.32 3.06 23.44
CA ALA A 94 -14.38 3.51 24.32
C ALA A 94 -14.85 4.94 24.00
N ASN A 95 -13.92 5.85 23.68
CA ASN A 95 -14.22 7.26 23.45
C ASN A 95 -14.62 7.59 22.01
N LEU A 96 -14.00 6.95 21.02
CA LEU A 96 -14.14 7.27 19.59
C LEU A 96 -14.99 6.24 18.83
N GLY A 97 -15.29 5.11 19.47
CA GLY A 97 -15.98 3.99 18.86
C GLY A 97 -15.06 3.10 18.04
N GLU A 98 -15.65 2.15 17.34
CA GLU A 98 -14.93 1.15 16.55
C GLU A 98 -14.42 1.65 15.18
N LYS A 99 -14.95 2.78 14.69
CA LYS A 99 -14.74 3.27 13.31
C LYS A 99 -13.27 3.47 12.94
N PRO A 100 -12.39 4.02 13.80
CA PRO A 100 -10.97 4.20 13.50
C PRO A 100 -10.21 2.88 13.31
N PHE A 101 -10.79 1.77 13.78
CA PHE A 101 -10.19 0.44 13.78
C PHE A 101 -10.78 -0.48 12.70
N LEU A 102 -11.75 0.00 11.93
CA LEU A 102 -12.33 -0.77 10.83
C LEU A 102 -11.24 -1.06 9.81
N HIS A 103 -11.13 -2.33 9.43
CA HIS A 103 -10.38 -2.70 8.25
C HIS A 103 -11.15 -2.13 7.06
N PRO A 104 -10.65 -1.10 6.36
CA PRO A 104 -11.34 -0.59 5.19
C PRO A 104 -11.40 -1.72 4.18
N ALA A 105 -12.53 -1.85 3.46
CA ALA A 105 -12.56 -2.69 2.28
C ALA A 105 -11.39 -2.25 1.38
N ILE A 106 -10.55 -3.20 1.00
CA ILE A 106 -9.23 -3.02 0.36
C ILE A 106 -9.23 -1.92 -0.73
N ARG A 107 -10.32 -1.81 -1.50
CA ARG A 107 -10.52 -0.78 -2.52
C ARG A 107 -10.57 0.65 -1.97
N GLY A 108 -11.33 0.89 -0.90
CA GLY A 108 -11.46 2.23 -0.29
C GLY A 108 -10.17 2.74 0.35
N ARG A 109 -9.31 1.81 0.78
CA ARG A 109 -7.97 2.10 1.32
C ARG A 109 -7.03 2.61 0.24
N TYR A 110 -6.81 1.81 -0.81
CA TYR A 110 -5.88 2.18 -1.88
C TYR A 110 -6.42 3.35 -2.72
N ALA A 111 -7.73 3.52 -2.84
CA ALA A 111 -8.35 4.65 -3.52
C ALA A 111 -8.00 5.97 -2.82
N GLY A 112 -8.16 6.01 -1.48
CA GLY A 112 -7.78 7.17 -0.67
C GLY A 112 -6.27 7.42 -0.61
N PHE A 113 -5.44 6.48 -1.07
CA PHE A 113 -3.98 6.60 -1.05
C PHE A 113 -3.43 6.94 -2.42
N VAL A 114 -3.73 6.15 -3.44
CA VAL A 114 -3.17 6.27 -4.79
C VAL A 114 -4.04 7.15 -5.71
N GLY A 115 -5.27 7.43 -5.28
CA GLY A 115 -6.32 8.04 -6.09
C GLY A 115 -7.11 6.98 -6.86
N ASP A 116 -8.43 7.17 -6.97
CA ASP A 116 -9.34 6.27 -7.69
C ASP A 116 -8.88 5.99 -9.12
N GLU A 117 -8.36 7.02 -9.81
CA GLU A 117 -7.86 6.88 -11.19
C GLU A 117 -6.69 5.90 -11.26
N THR A 118 -5.64 6.14 -10.45
CA THR A 118 -4.43 5.32 -10.48
C THR A 118 -4.74 3.90 -10.00
N LEU A 119 -5.56 3.75 -8.96
CA LEU A 119 -5.96 2.44 -8.46
C LEU A 119 -6.75 1.66 -9.53
N GLY A 120 -7.72 2.30 -10.18
CA GLY A 120 -8.50 1.64 -11.23
C GLY A 120 -7.62 1.12 -12.37
N LYS A 121 -6.55 1.85 -12.72
CA LYS A 121 -5.56 1.41 -13.72
C LYS A 121 -4.75 0.22 -13.24
N LEU A 122 -4.32 0.21 -11.98
CA LEU A 122 -3.61 -0.92 -11.38
C LEU A 122 -4.48 -2.18 -11.29
N GLU A 123 -5.74 -2.04 -10.86
CA GLU A 123 -6.74 -3.11 -10.84
C GLU A 123 -6.94 -3.69 -12.26
N ARG A 124 -7.05 -2.81 -13.26
CA ARG A 124 -7.18 -3.21 -14.67
C ARG A 124 -5.96 -3.99 -15.19
N LEU A 125 -4.75 -3.54 -14.85
CA LEU A 125 -3.52 -4.24 -15.20
C LEU A 125 -3.45 -5.63 -14.56
N ASP A 126 -3.89 -5.76 -13.31
CA ASP A 126 -4.00 -7.05 -12.61
C ASP A 126 -4.97 -8.00 -13.32
N GLU A 127 -6.15 -7.52 -13.71
CA GLU A 127 -7.12 -8.31 -14.47
C GLU A 127 -6.54 -8.82 -15.79
N LEU A 128 -5.92 -7.93 -16.57
CA LEU A 128 -5.34 -8.28 -17.86
C LEU A 128 -4.20 -9.28 -17.72
N CYS A 129 -3.35 -9.11 -16.72
CA CYS A 129 -2.26 -10.05 -16.45
C CYS A 129 -2.76 -11.40 -15.94
N ALA A 130 -3.83 -11.42 -15.14
CA ALA A 130 -4.46 -12.65 -14.69
C ALA A 130 -5.06 -13.43 -15.87
N LEU A 131 -5.69 -12.73 -16.81
CA LEU A 131 -6.28 -13.32 -18.01
C LEU A 131 -5.24 -13.84 -19.00
N GLY A 132 -4.25 -13.03 -19.38
CA GLY A 132 -3.25 -13.40 -20.40
C GLY A 132 -2.12 -14.28 -19.87
N PHE A 133 -1.69 -14.07 -18.62
CA PHE A 133 -0.44 -14.66 -18.10
C PHE A 133 -0.63 -15.49 -16.82
N GLN A 134 -1.88 -15.68 -16.36
CA GLN A 134 -2.22 -16.46 -15.16
C GLN A 134 -1.47 -16.04 -13.90
N ARG A 135 -1.21 -14.73 -13.76
CA ARG A 135 -0.52 -14.14 -12.61
C ARG A 135 -0.96 -12.68 -12.41
N PRO A 136 -0.91 -12.16 -11.18
CA PRO A 136 -1.19 -10.74 -10.97
C PRO A 136 -0.06 -9.87 -11.53
N PHE A 137 -0.40 -8.66 -11.93
CA PHE A 137 0.52 -7.58 -12.30
C PHE A 137 1.20 -6.98 -11.06
N LEU A 138 0.52 -6.94 -9.91
CA LEU A 138 1.03 -6.48 -8.62
C LEU A 138 1.21 -7.62 -7.63
N ARG A 139 2.26 -7.53 -6.81
CA ARG A 139 2.36 -8.25 -5.54
C ARG A 139 1.49 -7.53 -4.51
N SER A 140 1.11 -8.23 -3.43
CA SER A 140 0.27 -7.63 -2.40
C SER A 140 0.82 -6.28 -1.95
N LEU A 141 -0.01 -5.24 -2.03
CA LEU A 141 0.31 -3.91 -1.52
C LEU A 141 0.17 -3.84 0.01
N ASP A 142 -0.35 -4.89 0.65
CA ASP A 142 -0.52 -4.95 2.10
C ASP A 142 0.84 -4.99 2.83
N ASP A 143 1.86 -5.60 2.19
CA ASP A 143 3.25 -5.59 2.68
C ASP A 143 4.01 -4.30 2.29
N ALA A 144 3.47 -3.56 1.32
CA ALA A 144 4.09 -2.38 0.72
C ALA A 144 3.88 -1.13 1.57
N PHE A 145 2.68 -1.03 2.14
CA PHE A 145 2.24 0.07 2.95
C PHE A 145 1.95 -0.43 4.35
N GLU A 146 2.89 -0.21 5.29
CA GLU A 146 2.50 -0.17 6.70
C GLU A 146 1.34 0.82 6.80
N TYR A 147 0.25 0.39 7.44
CA TYR A 147 -1.14 0.90 7.33
C TYR A 147 -1.35 2.41 7.57
N THR A 148 -0.28 3.12 7.84
CA THR A 148 -0.23 4.49 8.34
C THR A 148 0.82 5.40 7.69
N GLN A 149 1.64 4.86 6.79
CA GLN A 149 2.25 5.68 5.75
C GLN A 149 1.21 6.20 4.73
N ALA A 150 -0.05 6.36 5.12
CA ALA A 150 -1.17 6.45 4.21
C ALA A 150 -2.12 7.61 4.55
N SER A 151 -1.60 8.69 5.12
CA SER A 151 -2.36 9.93 5.35
C SER A 151 -2.34 10.91 4.18
N SER A 152 -1.67 10.57 3.06
CA SER A 152 -1.58 11.43 1.88
C SER A 152 -2.34 10.84 0.72
N ASP A 153 -3.53 11.37 0.45
CA ASP A 153 -4.25 11.11 -0.80
C ASP A 153 -3.43 11.64 -1.98
N LEU A 154 -2.83 10.73 -2.77
CA LEU A 154 -2.04 11.01 -3.98
C LEU A 154 -2.82 11.84 -5.01
N SER A 155 -4.16 11.84 -4.98
CA SER A 155 -4.98 12.68 -5.87
C SER A 155 -4.92 14.17 -5.50
N LEU A 156 -4.58 14.51 -4.25
CA LEU A 156 -4.49 15.90 -3.79
C LEU A 156 -3.11 16.50 -4.09
N ALA A 157 -3.06 17.82 -4.21
CA ALA A 157 -1.81 18.53 -4.34
C ALA A 157 -0.99 18.46 -3.03
N PRO A 158 0.35 18.32 -3.09
CA PRO A 158 1.20 18.38 -1.91
C PRO A 158 1.23 19.77 -1.29
N LYS A 159 1.24 19.83 0.04
CA LYS A 159 1.28 21.09 0.81
C LYS A 159 2.66 21.75 0.81
N ASP A 160 3.72 20.96 0.67
CA ASP A 160 5.12 21.40 0.69
C ASP A 160 6.02 20.38 -0.03
N ASN A 161 7.32 20.70 -0.14
CA ASN A 161 8.30 19.82 -0.77
C ASN A 161 8.50 18.48 -0.03
N ALA A 162 8.35 18.46 1.29
CA ALA A 162 8.51 17.22 2.04
C ALA A 162 7.34 16.26 1.74
N ASN A 163 6.12 16.78 1.66
CA ASN A 163 4.94 16.04 1.25
C ASN A 163 5.01 15.62 -0.23
N PHE A 164 5.56 16.45 -1.12
CA PHE A 164 5.85 16.03 -2.50
C PHE A 164 6.80 14.81 -2.54
N LEU A 165 7.93 14.87 -1.84
CA LEU A 165 8.89 13.76 -1.81
C LEU A 165 8.30 12.50 -1.17
N TYR A 166 7.51 12.66 -0.13
CA TYR A 166 6.76 11.56 0.48
C TYR A 166 5.85 10.85 -0.52
N ARG A 167 5.08 11.61 -1.31
CA ARG A 167 4.20 11.07 -2.36
C ARG A 167 4.99 10.33 -3.45
N VAL A 168 6.17 10.83 -3.82
CA VAL A 168 7.09 10.12 -4.72
C VAL A 168 7.56 8.78 -4.11
N CYS A 169 7.79 8.72 -2.79
CA CYS A 169 8.13 7.46 -2.12
C CYS A 169 6.99 6.44 -2.23
N VAL A 170 5.74 6.87 -2.03
CA VAL A 170 4.55 6.02 -2.20
C VAL A 170 4.49 5.46 -3.62
N LEU A 171 4.64 6.28 -4.66
CA LEU A 171 4.69 5.79 -6.05
C LEU A 171 5.85 4.82 -6.29
N SER A 172 7.03 5.09 -5.74
CA SER A 172 8.15 4.17 -5.84
C SER A 172 7.87 2.81 -5.17
N VAL A 173 7.10 2.79 -4.09
CA VAL A 173 6.73 1.55 -3.40
C VAL A 173 5.80 0.71 -4.29
N ILE A 174 4.85 1.34 -4.99
CA ILE A 174 4.01 0.68 -6.01
C ILE A 174 4.89 0.07 -7.10
N VAL A 175 5.87 0.84 -7.60
CA VAL A 175 6.84 0.34 -8.59
C VAL A 175 7.63 -0.87 -8.08
N ASP A 176 8.00 -0.89 -6.80
CA ASP A 176 8.67 -2.03 -6.19
C ASP A 176 7.77 -3.27 -6.11
N HIS A 177 6.44 -3.11 -6.14
CA HIS A 177 5.47 -4.19 -6.04
C HIS A 177 5.01 -4.75 -7.38
N LEU A 178 5.49 -4.23 -8.50
CA LEU A 178 5.27 -4.84 -9.82
C LEU A 178 5.75 -6.31 -9.82
N SER A 179 4.86 -7.23 -10.16
CA SER A 179 5.04 -8.68 -10.16
C SER A 179 5.48 -9.21 -11.53
N LEU A 180 6.45 -8.53 -12.13
CA LEU A 180 6.78 -8.71 -13.54
C LEU A 180 8.06 -9.55 -13.68
N GLY A 181 7.90 -10.86 -13.51
CA GLY A 181 8.96 -11.87 -13.64
C GLY A 181 8.71 -13.13 -12.80
N LYS A 182 9.51 -14.19 -12.98
CA LYS A 182 9.56 -15.29 -11.98
C LYS A 182 10.22 -14.74 -10.73
N ALA A 183 9.43 -14.35 -9.74
CA ALA A 183 9.93 -14.06 -8.40
C ALA A 183 10.56 -15.35 -7.84
N THR A 184 11.89 -15.37 -7.71
CA THR A 184 12.53 -16.34 -6.83
C THR A 184 12.56 -15.73 -5.43
N ARG A 185 12.55 -16.58 -4.39
CA ARG A 185 12.67 -16.13 -2.98
C ARG A 185 13.89 -15.23 -2.74
N GLU A 186 14.89 -15.26 -3.62
CA GLU A 186 16.14 -14.52 -3.49
C GLU A 186 16.17 -13.18 -4.25
N LYS A 187 15.26 -12.97 -5.23
CA LYS A 187 15.22 -11.73 -6.02
C LYS A 187 13.77 -11.33 -6.30
N PRO A 188 13.19 -10.40 -5.52
CA PRO A 188 11.90 -9.82 -5.89
C PRO A 188 11.99 -9.21 -7.30
N GLY A 189 10.90 -9.30 -8.08
CA GLY A 189 10.83 -8.77 -9.44
C GLY A 189 11.31 -7.32 -9.48
N THR A 190 12.35 -7.06 -10.27
CA THR A 190 12.94 -5.72 -10.40
C THR A 190 12.45 -5.06 -11.68
N LEU A 191 12.58 -3.74 -11.82
CA LEU A 191 12.38 -3.05 -13.11
C LEU A 191 13.24 -3.64 -14.24
N ASN A 192 14.37 -4.28 -13.92
CA ASN A 192 15.17 -5.00 -14.91
C ASN A 192 14.50 -6.32 -15.34
N ALA A 193 13.80 -7.00 -14.44
CA ALA A 193 12.97 -8.15 -14.81
C ALA A 193 11.78 -7.73 -15.68
N PHE A 194 11.20 -6.55 -15.41
CA PHE A 194 10.18 -5.97 -16.26
C PHE A 194 10.72 -5.60 -17.65
N ASP A 195 11.92 -5.00 -17.73
CA ASP A 195 12.61 -4.72 -19.01
C ASP A 195 12.79 -5.99 -19.86
N ILE A 196 13.25 -7.08 -19.22
CA ILE A 196 13.43 -8.37 -19.91
C ILE A 196 12.08 -8.95 -20.35
N TRP A 197 11.06 -8.86 -19.47
CA TRP A 197 9.74 -9.40 -19.76
C TRP A 197 9.06 -8.65 -20.91
N GLN A 198 9.08 -7.30 -20.90
CA GLN A 198 8.52 -6.50 -21.99
C GLN A 198 9.22 -6.82 -23.31
N GLU A 199 10.55 -6.97 -23.31
CA GLU A 199 11.29 -7.23 -24.55
C GLU A 199 10.90 -8.59 -25.14
N GLN A 200 10.63 -9.57 -24.29
CA GLN A 200 10.20 -10.91 -24.68
C GLN A 200 8.75 -10.99 -25.21
N HIS A 201 7.83 -10.16 -24.71
CA HIS A 201 6.38 -10.32 -24.98
C HIS A 201 5.78 -9.14 -25.78
N LEU A 202 6.36 -7.95 -25.64
CA LEU A 202 5.84 -6.68 -26.15
C LEU A 202 6.88 -5.89 -26.98
N GLY A 203 8.13 -6.34 -27.05
CA GLY A 203 9.23 -5.61 -27.65
C GLY A 203 9.54 -4.30 -26.91
N SER A 204 10.01 -3.28 -27.62
CA SER A 204 10.35 -1.96 -27.06
C SER A 204 9.14 -1.04 -26.84
N ARG A 205 7.91 -1.55 -26.98
CA ARG A 205 6.68 -0.73 -26.96
C ARG A 205 6.38 -0.10 -25.60
N LEU A 206 6.81 -0.74 -24.51
CA LEU A 206 6.65 -0.22 -23.15
C LEU A 206 7.90 0.49 -22.61
N ALA A 207 8.92 0.73 -23.45
CA ALA A 207 10.19 1.31 -23.01
C ALA A 207 10.01 2.68 -22.32
N ASP A 208 9.10 3.51 -22.84
CA ASP A 208 8.77 4.81 -22.25
C ASP A 208 8.05 4.67 -20.90
N ALA A 209 7.13 3.71 -20.79
CA ALA A 209 6.45 3.40 -19.54
C ALA A 209 7.45 2.92 -18.47
N VAL A 210 8.41 2.05 -18.83
CA VAL A 210 9.49 1.65 -17.91
C VAL A 210 10.38 2.84 -17.53
N LEU A 211 10.69 3.71 -18.48
CA LEU A 211 11.49 4.90 -18.22
C LEU A 211 10.83 5.79 -17.16
N VAL A 212 9.51 6.01 -17.24
CA VAL A 212 8.76 6.74 -16.21
C VAL A 212 8.93 6.10 -14.83
N MET A 213 8.75 4.78 -14.71
CA MET A 213 8.92 4.06 -13.44
C MET A 213 10.34 4.20 -12.88
N ARG A 214 11.36 4.15 -13.76
CA ARG A 214 12.76 4.39 -13.39
C ARG A 214 12.99 5.81 -12.88
N MET A 215 12.38 6.81 -13.51
CA MET A 215 12.53 8.20 -13.09
C MET A 215 11.87 8.45 -11.72
N VAL A 216 10.72 7.83 -11.44
CA VAL A 216 10.11 7.85 -10.09
C VAL A 216 11.07 7.24 -9.05
N LYS A 217 11.67 6.08 -9.34
CA LYS A 217 12.68 5.45 -8.46
C LYS A 217 13.90 6.35 -8.22
N ARG A 218 14.32 7.12 -9.22
CA ARG A 218 15.43 8.07 -9.09
C ARG A 218 15.04 9.28 -8.24
N LEU A 219 13.84 9.84 -8.42
CA LEU A 219 13.35 10.93 -7.57
C LEU A 219 13.25 10.52 -6.09
N ARG A 220 12.86 9.27 -5.78
CA ARG A 220 12.80 8.75 -4.40
C ARG A 220 14.14 8.84 -3.67
N LYS A 221 15.29 8.83 -4.35
CA LYS A 221 16.62 8.92 -3.70
C LYS A 221 16.87 10.25 -2.99
N GLN A 222 15.92 11.18 -3.11
CA GLN A 222 15.87 12.36 -2.26
C GLN A 222 15.31 12.09 -0.86
N TYR A 223 14.88 10.86 -0.56
CA TYR A 223 14.35 10.48 0.72
C TYR A 223 15.23 9.41 1.39
N PRO A 224 15.61 9.61 2.67
CA PRO A 224 15.36 10.81 3.46
C PRO A 224 16.11 12.05 2.93
N ILE A 225 15.62 13.27 3.21
CA ILE A 225 16.07 14.55 2.59
C ILE A 225 17.59 14.77 2.65
N HIS A 226 18.35 14.06 3.48
CA HIS A 226 19.82 14.18 3.50
C HIS A 226 20.55 13.32 2.45
N GLU A 227 19.87 12.40 1.76
CA GLU A 227 20.49 11.45 0.82
C GLU A 227 20.54 11.93 -0.64
N HIS A 228 19.99 13.11 -0.99
CA HIS A 228 20.04 13.64 -2.35
C HIS A 228 21.38 14.28 -2.76
N PHE A 229 22.34 14.37 -1.85
CA PHE A 229 23.67 14.89 -2.15
C PHE A 229 24.69 13.75 -2.27
N ALA A 230 25.54 13.82 -3.29
CA ALA A 230 26.78 13.07 -3.38
C ALA A 230 27.95 13.93 -2.92
N LEU A 231 28.96 13.30 -2.31
CA LEU A 231 30.25 13.93 -2.07
C LEU A 231 31.12 13.70 -3.30
N ALA A 232 31.52 14.80 -3.95
CA ALA A 232 32.55 14.76 -4.99
C ALA A 232 33.93 14.51 -4.38
N ALA A 233 34.90 14.11 -5.21
CA ALA A 233 36.26 13.76 -4.78
C ALA A 233 37.01 14.93 -4.12
N ASP A 234 36.56 16.17 -4.36
CA ASP A 234 37.05 17.40 -3.75
C ASP A 234 36.36 17.77 -2.42
N GLY A 235 35.43 16.93 -1.94
CA GLY A 235 34.67 17.14 -0.71
C GLY A 235 33.44 18.05 -0.87
N VAL A 236 33.16 18.57 -2.07
CA VAL A 236 31.98 19.40 -2.33
C VAL A 236 30.74 18.51 -2.42
N ARG A 237 29.65 18.94 -1.77
CA ARG A 237 28.34 18.30 -1.89
C ARG A 237 27.64 18.79 -3.15
N SER A 238 27.36 17.89 -4.08
CA SER A 238 26.53 18.16 -5.26
C SER A 238 25.27 17.32 -5.22
N LEU A 239 24.19 17.81 -5.84
CA LEU A 239 23.00 16.99 -6.06
C LEU A 239 23.38 15.74 -6.84
N ARG A 240 22.81 14.58 -6.48
CA ARG A 240 23.10 13.33 -7.18
C ARG A 240 22.60 13.40 -8.62
N ASP A 241 23.41 12.91 -9.55
CA ASP A 241 23.10 12.93 -10.99
C ASP A 241 21.78 12.22 -11.32
N ASP A 242 21.46 11.13 -10.60
CA ASP A 242 20.20 10.41 -10.79
C ASP A 242 18.98 11.27 -10.45
N VAL A 243 19.05 12.06 -9.38
CA VAL A 243 18.03 13.05 -9.01
C VAL A 243 17.97 14.17 -10.04
N VAL A 244 19.11 14.70 -10.49
CA VAL A 244 19.15 15.77 -11.51
C VAL A 244 18.50 15.32 -12.81
N ILE A 245 18.85 14.11 -13.29
CA ILE A 245 18.27 13.54 -14.52
C ILE A 245 16.75 13.39 -14.37
N ALA A 246 16.28 12.86 -13.24
CA ALA A 246 14.86 12.66 -13.02
C ALA A 246 14.10 14.00 -12.87
N SER A 247 14.68 14.99 -12.18
CA SER A 247 14.11 16.34 -12.09
C SER A 247 13.99 17.00 -13.46
N ASN A 248 15.00 16.86 -14.32
CA ASN A 248 14.95 17.37 -15.69
C ASN A 248 13.90 16.63 -16.53
N TYR A 249 13.80 15.31 -16.39
CA TYR A 249 12.82 14.48 -17.09
C TYR A 249 11.38 14.92 -16.80
N PHE A 250 11.05 15.14 -15.52
CA PHE A 250 9.73 15.64 -15.11
C PHE A 250 9.60 17.17 -15.19
N SER A 251 10.65 17.88 -15.62
CA SER A 251 10.67 19.35 -15.69
C SER A 251 10.30 20.02 -14.36
N LEU A 252 10.85 19.50 -13.24
CA LEU A 252 10.54 19.98 -11.89
C LEU A 252 11.08 21.39 -11.65
N ARG A 253 10.32 22.19 -10.90
CA ARG A 253 10.61 23.59 -10.55
C ARG A 253 10.83 23.73 -9.04
N GLN A 254 11.80 24.56 -8.68
CA GLN A 254 12.11 24.79 -7.27
C GLN A 254 10.98 25.58 -6.59
N GLY A 255 10.49 25.09 -5.46
CA GLY A 255 9.46 25.77 -4.67
C GLY A 255 8.03 25.62 -5.19
N GLU A 256 7.80 24.79 -6.22
CA GLU A 256 6.47 24.54 -6.79
C GLU A 256 6.03 23.07 -6.59
N PRO A 257 5.77 22.61 -5.34
CA PRO A 257 5.47 21.20 -5.06
C PRO A 257 4.20 20.72 -5.77
N GLU A 258 3.17 21.57 -5.90
CA GLU A 258 1.92 21.22 -6.57
C GLU A 258 2.12 20.95 -8.07
N TYR A 259 2.81 21.87 -8.76
CA TYR A 259 3.18 21.72 -10.16
C TYR A 259 4.04 20.48 -10.37
N ASN A 260 5.05 20.28 -9.51
CA ASN A 260 5.96 19.14 -9.57
C ASN A 260 5.22 17.82 -9.42
N TRP A 261 4.27 17.75 -8.48
CA TRP A 261 3.43 16.58 -8.28
C TRP A 261 2.59 16.28 -9.51
N HIS A 262 1.93 17.30 -10.08
CA HIS A 262 1.14 17.15 -11.30
C HIS A 262 1.98 16.56 -12.45
N GLN A 263 3.20 17.05 -12.67
CA GLN A 263 4.09 16.49 -13.70
C GLN A 263 4.43 15.01 -13.47
N VAL A 264 4.67 14.62 -12.22
CA VAL A 264 5.02 13.23 -11.88
C VAL A 264 3.81 12.32 -12.03
N ILE A 265 2.68 12.64 -11.41
CA ILE A 265 1.50 11.76 -11.38
C ILE A 265 0.86 11.63 -12.77
N THR A 266 0.79 12.70 -13.57
CA THR A 266 0.24 12.63 -14.93
C THR A 266 1.08 11.72 -15.82
N ARG A 267 2.41 11.83 -15.77
CA ARG A 267 3.28 10.92 -16.55
C ARG A 267 3.21 9.49 -16.06
N PHE A 268 3.11 9.28 -14.74
CA PHE A 268 2.94 7.95 -14.17
C PHE A 268 1.63 7.30 -14.63
N ASN A 269 0.52 8.02 -14.56
CA ASN A 269 -0.78 7.54 -15.02
C ASN A 269 -0.78 7.27 -16.54
N GLY A 270 -0.18 8.13 -17.35
CA GLY A 270 -0.02 7.87 -18.78
C GLY A 270 0.83 6.64 -19.09
N ALA A 271 1.85 6.34 -18.27
CA ALA A 271 2.60 5.10 -18.40
C ALA A 271 1.76 3.86 -18.07
N LEU A 272 0.87 3.93 -17.07
CA LEU A 272 -0.07 2.85 -16.79
C LEU A 272 -1.08 2.67 -17.94
N ASP A 273 -1.60 3.75 -18.50
CA ASP A 273 -2.52 3.70 -19.64
C ASP A 273 -1.87 3.00 -20.84
N GLN A 274 -0.62 3.36 -21.17
CA GLN A 274 0.15 2.70 -22.23
C GLN A 274 0.34 1.20 -21.96
N MET A 275 0.58 0.80 -20.70
CA MET A 275 0.68 -0.61 -20.33
C MET A 275 -0.64 -1.35 -20.52
N ILE A 276 -1.77 -0.71 -20.15
CA ILE A 276 -3.11 -1.28 -20.32
C ILE A 276 -3.39 -1.51 -21.80
N GLU A 277 -3.21 -0.50 -22.65
CA GLU A 277 -3.47 -0.58 -24.09
C GLU A 277 -2.69 -1.73 -24.75
N GLU A 278 -1.39 -1.85 -24.47
CA GLU A 278 -0.56 -2.90 -25.05
C GLU A 278 -0.92 -4.30 -24.53
N LEU A 279 -1.30 -4.43 -23.25
CA LEU A 279 -1.75 -5.69 -22.68
C LEU A 279 -3.11 -6.12 -23.21
N GLU A 280 -4.04 -5.19 -23.41
CA GLU A 280 -5.35 -5.46 -24.01
C GLU A 280 -5.20 -6.03 -25.41
N MET A 281 -4.38 -5.40 -26.26
CA MET A 281 -4.09 -5.89 -27.61
C MET A 281 -3.49 -7.30 -27.62
N LEU A 282 -2.61 -7.62 -26.65
CA LEU A 282 -2.04 -8.96 -26.54
C LEU A 282 -3.09 -10.01 -26.14
N VAL A 283 -3.87 -9.74 -25.10
CA VAL A 283 -4.89 -10.65 -24.58
C VAL A 283 -5.96 -10.93 -25.64
N GLU A 284 -6.37 -9.91 -26.40
CA GLU A 284 -7.31 -10.08 -27.52
C GLU A 284 -6.74 -10.98 -28.61
N LYS A 285 -5.46 -10.79 -28.96
CA LYS A 285 -4.79 -11.60 -29.98
C LYS A 285 -4.65 -13.07 -29.56
N GLU A 286 -4.34 -13.33 -28.29
CA GLU A 286 -4.22 -14.70 -27.77
C GLU A 286 -5.57 -15.40 -27.68
N ASN A 287 -6.65 -14.69 -27.34
CA ASN A 287 -8.01 -15.27 -27.30
C ASN A 287 -8.63 -15.51 -28.68
N ALA A 288 -8.10 -14.88 -29.73
CA ALA A 288 -8.56 -15.05 -31.11
C ALA A 288 -7.82 -16.17 -31.89
N ALA A 289 -6.75 -16.73 -31.31
CA ALA A 289 -5.91 -17.79 -31.90
C ALA A 289 -6.31 -19.19 -31.40
#